data_AF-A0A356T3L6-F1
#
_entry.id   AF-A0A356T3L6-F1
#
_cell.length_a   1.000
_cell.length_b   1.000
_cell.length_c   1.000
_cell.angle_alpha   90.00
_cell.angle_beta   90.00
_cell.angle_gamma   90.00
#
_symmetry.space_group_name_H-M   'P 1'
#
loop_
_entity.id
_entity.type
_entity.pdbx_description
1 polymer ?
#
loop_
_entity_poly.entity_id
_entity_poly.type
_entity_poly.pdbx_seq_one_letter_code
_entity_poly.pdbx_strand_id
1 'polypeptide(L)'
;MRFRGEIRVPHQELLKDIGETRDRAAALERDGAVHLSRFLRNKSPEALLERSMRIWDGYHTRVVARHVGPNVVAEDPTLLLYYQNRLLDYAEAIASDDDQAAAREIHLLGVKL
;
A
#
# COMPACT_ATOMS: atom_id res chain seq x y z
N MET A 1 12.13 -6.49 14.82
CA MET A 1 11.99 -5.12 14.28
C MET A 1 10.93 -4.40 15.13
N ARG A 2 11.23 -3.23 15.70
CA ARG A 2 10.47 -2.62 16.82
C ARG A 2 10.00 -1.21 16.41
N PHE A 3 9.03 -1.12 15.50
CA PHE A 3 8.45 0.14 14.99
C PHE A 3 6.92 0.22 15.17
N ARG A 4 6.36 -0.66 15.99
CA ARG A 4 4.91 -0.75 16.21
C ARG A 4 4.38 0.55 16.83
N GLY A 5 3.47 1.23 16.14
CA GLY A 5 2.90 2.49 16.60
C GLY A 5 3.80 3.73 16.42
N GLU A 6 5.03 3.53 15.91
CA GLU A 6 6.01 4.60 15.68
C GLU A 6 5.87 5.21 14.28
N ILE A 7 5.48 4.41 13.29
CA ILE A 7 5.24 4.89 11.92
C ILE A 7 3.86 5.52 11.86
N ARG A 8 3.84 6.83 11.62
CA ARG A 8 2.65 7.65 11.52
C ARG A 8 2.71 8.41 10.21
N VAL A 9 1.66 8.28 9.41
CA VAL A 9 1.52 8.97 8.14
C VAL A 9 0.32 9.91 8.23
N PRO A 10 0.45 11.19 7.84
CA PRO A 10 -0.70 12.07 7.71
C PRO A 10 -1.76 11.45 6.80
N HIS A 11 -3.02 11.48 7.22
CA HIS A 11 -4.09 10.80 6.50
C HIS A 11 -4.23 11.32 5.07
N GLN A 12 -4.11 12.63 4.86
CA GLN A 12 -4.21 13.26 3.53
C GLN A 12 -3.06 12.84 2.61
N GLU A 13 -1.85 12.67 3.15
CA GLU A 13 -0.69 12.19 2.41
C GLU A 13 -0.91 10.74 1.98
N LEU A 14 -1.34 9.87 2.90
CA LEU A 14 -1.65 8.48 2.58
C LEU A 14 -2.73 8.34 1.51
N LEU A 15 -3.77 9.20 1.52
CA LEU A 15 -4.81 9.20 0.49
C LEU A 15 -4.26 9.61 -0.88
N LYS A 16 -3.37 10.60 -0.92
CA LYS A 16 -2.67 11.00 -2.15
C LYS A 16 -1.87 9.83 -2.70
N ASP A 17 -1.07 9.17 -1.86
CA ASP A 17 -0.22 8.05 -2.27
C ASP A 17 -1.04 6.85 -2.78
N ILE A 18 -2.15 6.52 -2.11
CA ILE A 18 -3.09 5.49 -2.54
C ILE A 18 -3.69 5.84 -3.91
N GLY A 19 -4.05 7.11 -4.12
CA GLY A 19 -4.58 7.59 -5.39
C GLY A 19 -3.58 7.45 -6.53
N GLU A 20 -2.36 7.95 -6.33
CA GLU A 20 -1.29 7.86 -7.34
C GLU A 20 -0.93 6.40 -7.65
N THR A 21 -0.79 5.55 -6.63
CA THR A 21 -0.51 4.13 -6.80
C THR A 21 -1.61 3.43 -7.60
N ARG A 22 -2.88 3.73 -7.29
CA ARG A 22 -4.04 3.21 -8.05
C ARG A 22 -3.99 3.64 -9.51
N ASP A 23 -3.67 4.90 -9.77
CA ASP A 23 -3.66 5.45 -11.12
C ASP A 23 -2.53 4.86 -11.97
N ARG A 24 -1.35 4.64 -11.37
CA ARG A 24 -0.24 3.89 -12.00
C ARG A 24 -0.61 2.43 -12.24
N ALA A 25 -1.25 1.77 -11.28
CA ALA A 25 -1.75 0.41 -11.48
C ALA A 25 -2.80 0.32 -12.61
N ALA A 26 -3.63 1.36 -12.77
CA ALA A 26 -4.59 1.44 -13.88
C ALA A 26 -3.90 1.68 -15.23
N ALA A 27 -2.74 2.32 -15.27
CA ALA A 27 -1.90 2.36 -16.47
C ALA A 27 -1.40 0.96 -16.85
N LEU A 28 -0.90 0.18 -15.87
CA LEU A 28 -0.48 -1.19 -16.09
C LEU A 28 -1.62 -2.10 -16.61
N GLU A 29 -2.85 -1.90 -16.15
CA GLU A 29 -4.01 -2.64 -16.68
C GLU A 29 -4.32 -2.27 -18.14
N ARG A 30 -4.21 -0.99 -18.50
CA ARG A 30 -4.39 -0.54 -19.89
C ARG A 30 -3.34 -1.13 -20.83
N ASP A 31 -2.13 -1.33 -20.33
CA ASP A 31 -1.02 -1.93 -21.06
C ASP A 31 -1.09 -3.47 -21.07
N GLY A 32 -2.11 -4.07 -20.43
CA GLY A 32 -2.31 -5.51 -20.38
C GLY A 32 -1.38 -6.26 -19.42
N ALA A 33 -0.62 -5.54 -18.58
CA ALA A 33 0.35 -6.13 -17.66
C ALA A 33 -0.30 -6.71 -16.39
N VAL A 34 -1.43 -6.14 -15.95
CA VAL A 34 -2.19 -6.60 -14.77
C VAL A 34 -3.69 -6.57 -15.03
N HIS A 35 -4.47 -7.25 -14.18
CA HIS A 35 -5.92 -7.10 -14.15
C HIS A 35 -6.37 -6.53 -12.80
N LEU A 36 -7.08 -5.41 -12.80
CA LEU A 36 -7.57 -4.79 -11.58
C LEU A 36 -9.02 -5.20 -11.30
N SER A 37 -9.30 -5.46 -10.03
CA SER A 37 -10.68 -5.67 -9.59
C SER A 37 -11.54 -4.45 -9.91
N ARG A 38 -12.84 -4.67 -10.17
CA ARG A 38 -13.80 -3.58 -10.38
C ARG A 38 -13.80 -2.57 -9.23
N PHE A 39 -13.53 -3.02 -8.01
CA PHE A 39 -13.49 -2.12 -6.85
C PHE A 39 -12.30 -1.17 -6.92
N LEU A 40 -11.10 -1.69 -7.19
CA LEU A 40 -9.88 -0.88 -7.26
C LEU A 40 -9.96 0.18 -8.37
N ARG A 41 -10.58 -0.15 -9.50
CA ARG A 41 -10.78 0.77 -10.63
C ARG A 41 -11.66 1.98 -10.34
N ASN A 42 -12.71 1.80 -9.53
CA ASN A 42 -13.84 2.75 -9.49
C ASN A 42 -13.97 3.49 -8.16
N LYS A 43 -13.09 3.25 -7.20
CA LYS A 43 -13.24 3.77 -5.84
C LYS A 43 -12.22 4.85 -5.54
N SER A 44 -12.66 5.82 -4.75
CA SER A 44 -11.79 6.89 -4.25
C SER A 44 -10.74 6.32 -3.29
N PRO A 45 -9.59 7.00 -3.10
CA PRO A 45 -8.56 6.57 -2.16
C PRO A 45 -9.08 6.32 -0.74
N GLU A 46 -10.03 7.12 -0.29
CA GLU A 46 -10.68 6.97 1.03
C GLU A 46 -11.43 5.64 1.10
N ALA A 47 -12.24 5.33 0.09
CA ALA A 47 -12.98 4.09 0.04
C ALA A 47 -12.08 2.85 -0.07
N LEU A 48 -10.91 3.00 -0.71
CA LEU A 48 -9.88 1.96 -0.75
C LEU A 48 -9.27 1.73 0.64
N LEU A 49 -8.83 2.80 1.31
CA LEU A 49 -8.25 2.74 2.66
C LEU A 49 -9.24 2.14 3.67
N GLU A 50 -10.46 2.65 3.72
CA GLU A 50 -11.52 2.18 4.61
C GLU A 50 -11.85 0.70 4.40
N ARG A 51 -11.89 0.26 3.12
CA ARG A 51 -12.10 -1.16 2.84
C ARG A 51 -10.92 -2.00 3.32
N SER A 52 -9.69 -1.58 3.07
CA SER A 52 -8.49 -2.30 3.51
C SER A 52 -8.46 -2.45 5.03
N MET A 53 -8.72 -1.37 5.79
CA MET A 53 -8.79 -1.42 7.25
C MET A 53 -9.86 -2.38 7.76
N ARG A 54 -11.07 -2.36 7.18
CA ARG A 54 -12.14 -3.30 7.55
C ARG A 54 -11.79 -4.75 7.25
N ILE A 55 -11.13 -5.02 6.12
CA ILE A 55 -10.70 -6.39 5.78
C ILE A 55 -9.70 -6.89 6.82
N TRP A 56 -8.77 -6.04 7.25
CA TRP A 56 -7.78 -6.40 8.26
C TRP A 56 -8.39 -6.67 9.64
N ASP A 57 -9.35 -5.84 10.08
CA ASP A 57 -9.98 -5.93 11.41
C ASP A 57 -10.70 -7.28 11.66
N GLY A 58 -11.20 -7.93 10.61
CA GLY A 58 -11.83 -9.26 10.71
C GLY A 58 -10.93 -10.44 10.35
N TYR A 59 -9.85 -10.20 9.60
CA TYR A 59 -9.01 -11.28 9.07
C TYR A 59 -7.78 -11.57 9.93
N HIS A 60 -7.29 -10.58 10.67
CA HIS A 60 -6.09 -10.69 11.50
C HIS A 60 -6.43 -10.59 12.99
N THR A 61 -5.70 -11.31 13.83
CA THR A 61 -5.86 -11.25 15.29
C THR A 61 -5.25 -9.99 15.91
N ARG A 62 -4.56 -9.17 15.10
CA ARG A 62 -3.88 -7.95 15.51
C ARG A 62 -4.35 -6.78 14.66
N VAL A 63 -4.46 -5.60 15.28
CA VAL A 63 -4.69 -4.34 14.57
C VAL A 63 -3.50 -4.07 13.66
N VAL A 64 -3.77 -3.93 12.36
CA VAL A 64 -2.74 -3.72 11.33
C VAL A 64 -2.41 -2.24 11.16
N ALA A 65 -3.44 -1.42 11.09
CA ALA A 65 -3.35 0.02 11.06
C ALA A 65 -4.59 0.62 11.74
N ARG A 66 -4.48 1.85 12.23
CA ARG A 66 -5.61 2.59 12.79
C ARG A 66 -5.50 4.09 12.57
N HIS A 67 -6.63 4.77 12.59
CA HIS A 67 -6.69 6.23 12.64
C HIS A 67 -6.33 6.73 14.05
N VAL A 68 -5.46 7.74 14.13
CA VAL A 68 -5.09 8.46 15.36
C VAL A 68 -5.03 9.95 15.06
N GLY A 69 -6.11 10.66 15.35
CA GLY A 69 -6.25 12.07 15.00
C GLY A 69 -6.15 12.27 13.48
N PRO A 70 -5.29 13.18 12.99
CA PRO A 70 -5.10 13.41 11.55
C PRO A 70 -4.20 12.38 10.88
N ASN A 71 -3.73 11.35 11.59
CA ASN A 71 -2.76 10.38 11.10
C ASN A 71 -3.37 8.98 11.00
N VAL A 72 -2.76 8.16 10.14
CA VAL A 72 -2.87 6.71 10.16
C VAL A 72 -1.59 6.14 10.75
N VAL A 73 -1.73 5.22 11.70
CA VAL A 73 -0.61 4.61 12.42
C VAL A 73 -0.50 3.14 12.03
N ALA A 74 0.71 2.71 11.67
CA ALA A 74 1.02 1.31 11.43
C ALA A 74 1.19 0.56 12.77
N GLU A 75 0.23 -0.29 13.09
CA GLU A 75 0.21 -1.09 14.33
C GLU A 75 0.81 -2.48 14.13
N ASP A 76 0.88 -2.98 12.88
CA ASP A 76 1.66 -4.17 12.52
C ASP A 76 2.49 -3.90 11.25
N PRO A 77 3.66 -3.23 11.38
CA PRO A 77 4.52 -2.94 10.25
C PRO A 77 5.00 -4.21 9.51
N THR A 78 5.21 -5.31 10.23
CA THR A 78 5.64 -6.58 9.63
C THR A 78 4.61 -7.10 8.63
N LEU A 79 3.33 -7.03 9.01
CA LEU A 79 2.24 -7.47 8.14
C LEU A 79 2.01 -6.50 6.96
N LEU A 80 2.19 -5.20 7.17
CA LEU A 80 2.15 -4.23 6.07
C LEU A 80 3.27 -4.47 5.05
N LEU A 81 4.50 -4.73 5.51
CA LEU A 81 5.63 -5.13 4.66
C LEU A 81 5.33 -6.43 3.90
N TYR A 82 4.67 -7.40 4.54
CA TYR A 82 4.24 -8.63 3.87
C TYR A 82 3.24 -8.39 2.71
N TYR A 83 2.34 -7.41 2.83
CA TYR A 83 1.47 -7.02 1.74
C TYR A 83 2.20 -6.22 0.67
N GLN A 84 3.12 -5.34 1.05
CA GLN A 84 4.00 -4.63 0.11
C GLN A 84 4.81 -5.62 -0.75
N ASN A 85 5.35 -6.67 -0.13
CA ASN A 85 6.14 -7.70 -0.81
C ASN A 85 5.33 -8.56 -1.82
N ARG A 86 4.00 -8.44 -1.87
CA ARG A 86 3.21 -9.06 -2.95
C ARG A 86 3.22 -8.25 -4.24
N LEU A 87 3.68 -7.00 -4.17
CA LEU A 87 3.69 -6.08 -5.28
C LEU A 87 5.11 -5.93 -5.87
N LEU A 88 6.07 -6.77 -5.48
CA LEU A 88 7.49 -6.66 -5.86
C LEU A 88 7.71 -6.57 -7.38
N ASP A 89 7.01 -7.39 -8.15
CA ASP A 89 7.13 -7.43 -9.61
C ASP A 89 6.62 -6.14 -10.27
N TYR A 90 5.84 -5.34 -9.54
CA TYR A 90 5.24 -4.09 -10.01
C TYR A 90 5.73 -2.88 -9.23
N ALA A 91 6.65 -3.05 -8.27
CA ALA A 91 7.00 -2.05 -7.27
C ALA A 91 7.50 -0.75 -7.92
N GLU A 92 8.42 -0.84 -8.89
CA GLU A 92 8.94 0.32 -9.61
C GLU A 92 7.87 1.02 -10.45
N ALA A 93 6.96 0.25 -11.04
CA ALA A 93 5.93 0.78 -11.92
C ALA A 93 4.81 1.52 -11.17
N ILE A 94 4.57 1.19 -9.90
CA ILE A 94 3.53 1.83 -9.07
C ILE A 94 4.09 2.86 -8.09
N ALA A 95 5.41 2.87 -7.86
CA ALA A 95 6.07 3.80 -6.95
C ALA A 95 5.99 5.25 -7.41
N SER A 96 5.94 6.18 -6.45
CA SER A 96 6.12 7.60 -6.70
C SER A 96 7.55 7.90 -7.15
N ASP A 97 7.76 9.05 -7.79
CA ASP A 97 9.11 9.49 -8.18
C ASP A 97 10.06 9.55 -6.97
N ASP A 98 9.54 10.01 -5.83
CA ASP A 98 10.26 10.09 -4.56
C ASP A 98 10.60 8.69 -3.99
N ASP A 99 9.74 7.71 -4.24
CA ASP A 99 9.89 6.33 -3.76
C ASP A 99 10.66 5.41 -4.72
N GLN A 100 11.05 5.89 -5.91
CA GLN A 100 11.71 5.06 -6.93
C GLN A 100 12.98 4.38 -6.43
N ALA A 101 13.76 5.05 -5.57
CA ALA A 101 14.95 4.45 -4.98
C ALA A 101 14.60 3.27 -4.08
N ALA A 102 13.61 3.44 -3.19
CA ALA A 102 13.12 2.38 -2.32
C ALA A 102 12.49 1.23 -3.12
N ALA A 103 11.73 1.55 -4.17
CA ALA A 103 11.08 0.57 -5.04
C ALA A 103 12.10 -0.35 -5.73
N ARG A 104 13.21 0.21 -6.23
CA ARG A 104 14.32 -0.56 -6.81
C ARG A 104 14.97 -1.48 -5.78
N GLU A 105 15.26 -0.98 -4.58
CA GLU A 105 15.84 -1.80 -3.51
C GLU A 105 14.91 -2.97 -3.15
N ILE A 106 13.61 -2.69 -3.03
CA ILE A 106 12.58 -3.67 -2.74
C ILE A 106 12.48 -4.72 -3.85
N HIS A 107 12.44 -4.31 -5.12
CA HIS A 107 12.43 -5.24 -6.25
C HIS A 107 13.66 -6.16 -6.24
N LEU A 108 14.86 -5.61 -5.99
CA LEU A 108 16.11 -6.37 -5.89
C LEU A 108 16.16 -7.36 -4.71
N LEU A 109 15.41 -7.10 -3.63
CA LEU A 109 15.25 -8.05 -2.53
C LEU A 109 14.41 -9.26 -2.95
N GLY A 110 13.41 -9.05 -3.82
CA GLY A 110 12.59 -10.13 -4.39
C GLY A 110 13.35 -11.07 -5.32
N VAL A 111 14.30 -10.54 -6.11
CA VAL A 111 15.11 -11.32 -7.07
C VAL A 111 16.12 -12.26 -6.40
N LYS A 112 16.42 -12.06 -5.10
CA LYS A 112 17.43 -12.82 -4.35
C LYS A 112 16.86 -13.99 -3.52
N LEU A 113 15.55 -14.19 -3.50
CA LEU A 113 14.88 -15.31 -2.81
C LEU A 113 14.49 -16.41 -3.79
#